data_AF-A0A0E0CIN4-F1
#
_entry.id   AF-A0A0E0CIN4-F1
#
_cell.length_a   1.000
_cell.length_b   1.000
_cell.length_c   1.000
_cell.angle_alpha   90.00
_cell.angle_beta   90.00
_cell.angle_gamma   90.00
#
_symmetry.space_group_name_H-M   'P 1'
#
loop_
_entity.id
_entity.type
_entity.pdbx_description
1 polymer ?
#
loop_
_entity_poly.entity_id
_entity_poly.type
_entity_poly.pdbx_seq_one_letter_code
_entity_poly.pdbx_strand_id
1 'polypeptide(L)' 'MMHNVVQVDQAGYDGCKVGAGDKKYASGNDRITLAAGKVFFICGFPGHCAKGMKIAVATK' A
#
# COMPACT_ATOMS: atom_id res chain seq x y z
N MET A 1 -2.13 -9.36 -14.49
CA MET A 1 -2.40 -8.31 -13.49
C MET A 1 -1.12 -7.54 -13.23
N MET A 2 -1.07 -6.23 -13.49
CA MET A 2 0.17 -5.44 -13.40
C MET A 2 0.33 -4.67 -12.08
N HIS A 3 -0.74 -4.53 -11.30
CA HIS A 3 -0.73 -3.76 -10.07
C HIS A 3 -1.63 -4.40 -9.02
N ASN A 4 -1.32 -4.10 -7.78
CA ASN A 4 -2.14 -4.38 -6.60
C ASN A 4 -1.99 -3.20 -5.63
N VAL A 5 -2.85 -3.16 -4.63
CA VAL A 5 -2.73 -2.24 -3.49
C VAL A 5 -2.46 -3.07 -2.26
N VAL A 6 -1.45 -2.70 -1.48
CA VAL A 6 -1.11 -3.36 -0.23
C VAL A 6 -1.11 -2.32 0.87
N GLN A 7 -1.94 -2.52 1.90
CA GLN A 7 -1.89 -1.69 3.10
C GLN A 7 -0.73 -2.18 3.96
N VAL A 8 0.18 -1.27 4.30
CA VAL A 8 1.42 -1.54 5.04
C VAL A 8 1.54 -0.61 6.24
N ASP A 9 2.44 -0.93 7.16
CA ASP A 9 2.90 0.02 8.16
C ASP A 9 3.90 1.03 7.58
N GLN A 10 4.35 1.98 8.41
CA GLN A 10 5.30 3.00 7.97
C GLN A 10 6.64 2.38 7.52
N ALA A 11 7.13 1.34 8.20
CA ALA A 11 8.40 0.70 7.85
C ALA A 11 8.31 -0.02 6.49
N GLY A 12 7.18 -0.67 6.21
CA GLY A 12 6.87 -1.27 4.91
C GLY A 12 6.76 -0.23 3.80
N TYR A 13 6.19 0.94 4.10
CA TYR A 13 6.10 2.06 3.15
C TYR A 13 7.46 2.66 2.81
N ASP A 14 8.32 2.87 3.81
CA ASP A 14 9.65 3.47 3.63
C ASP A 14 10.60 2.48 2.94
N GLY A 15 10.54 1.21 3.33
CA GLY A 15 11.38 0.14 2.79
C GLY A 15 10.85 -0.52 1.52
N CYS A 16 9.65 -0.17 1.05
CA CYS A 16 8.95 -0.89 -0.03
C CYS A 16 8.85 -2.41 0.20
N LYS A 17 8.50 -2.80 1.44
CA LYS A 17 8.38 -4.20 1.85
C LYS A 17 6.94 -4.54 2.18
N VAL A 18 6.51 -5.71 1.72
CA VAL A 18 5.21 -6.29 2.07
C VAL A 18 5.43 -7.34 3.15
N GLY A 19 4.83 -7.14 4.32
CA GLY A 19 4.77 -8.09 5.42
C GLY A 19 3.82 -9.25 5.15
N ALA A 20 3.97 -10.33 5.93
CA ALA A 20 3.17 -11.55 5.76
C ALA A 20 1.68 -11.34 6.08
N GLY A 21 1.36 -10.42 7.00
CA GLY A 21 -0.01 -10.10 7.41
C GLY A 21 -0.66 -8.94 6.65
N ASP A 22 0.06 -8.32 5.71
CA ASP A 22 -0.42 -7.12 5.04
C ASP A 22 -1.59 -7.43 4.11
N LYS A 23 -2.60 -6.56 4.15
CA LYS A 23 -3.81 -6.74 3.38
C LYS A 23 -3.58 -6.34 1.93
N LYS A 24 -3.82 -7.30 1.03
CA LYS A 24 -3.64 -7.14 -0.42
C LYS A 24 -5.00 -6.99 -1.11
N TYR A 25 -5.05 -6.06 -2.05
CA TYR A 25 -6.22 -5.74 -2.85
C TYR A 25 -5.85 -5.78 -4.32
N ALA A 26 -6.77 -6.32 -5.12
CA ALA A 26 -6.45 -6.87 -6.42
C ALA A 26 -7.67 -6.87 -7.38
N SER A 27 -8.71 -6.06 -7.12
CA SER A 27 -9.86 -6.01 -8.04
C SER A 27 -9.60 -5.11 -9.25
N GLY A 28 -8.64 -4.19 -9.15
CA GLY A 28 -8.41 -3.12 -10.13
C GLY A 28 -9.34 -1.91 -9.94
N ASN A 29 -10.31 -2.00 -9.02
CA ASN A 29 -11.17 -0.91 -8.59
C ASN A 29 -11.47 -1.04 -7.08
N ASP A 30 -10.39 -1.14 -6.30
CA ASP A 30 -10.47 -1.43 -4.87
C ASP A 30 -11.00 -0.21 -4.10
N ARG A 31 -12.04 -0.43 -3.27
CA ARG A 31 -12.61 0.59 -2.37
C ARG A 31 -12.17 0.28 -0.94
N ILE A 32 -11.40 1.19 -0.35
CA ILE A 32 -10.81 1.02 0.98
C ILE A 32 -11.27 2.15 1.88
N THR A 33 -11.98 1.82 2.96
CA THR A 33 -12.32 2.78 4.02
C THR A 33 -11.10 3.04 4.89
N LEU A 34 -10.75 4.31 5.11
CA LEU A 34 -9.59 4.69 5.91
C LEU A 34 -9.97 4.89 7.38
N ALA A 35 -9.12 4.40 8.28
CA ALA A 35 -9.17 4.76 9.68
C ALA A 35 -8.58 6.16 9.90
N ALA A 36 -8.84 6.75 11.08
CA ALA A 36 -8.22 8.00 11.50
C ALA A 36 -6.69 7.85 11.62
N GLY A 37 -5.95 8.92 11.28
CA GLY A 37 -4.49 8.97 11.38
C GLY A 37 -3.77 8.71 10.04
N LYS A 38 -2.55 8.18 10.11
CA LYS A 38 -1.71 7.92 8.93
C LYS A 38 -1.92 6.49 8.42
N VAL A 39 -2.25 6.36 7.15
CA VAL A 39 -2.42 5.07 6.46
C VAL A 39 -1.50 5.03 5.25
N PHE A 40 -0.83 3.90 5.04
CA PHE A 40 0.17 3.75 3.98
C PHE A 40 -0.21 2.63 3.02
N PHE A 41 -0.01 2.89 1.74
CA PHE A 41 -0.26 1.93 0.69
C PHE A 41 0.90 1.88 -0.30
N ILE A 42 1.21 0.67 -0.78
CA ILE A 42 2.20 0.43 -1.82
C ILE A 42 1.66 -0.53 -2.87
N CYS A 43 2.28 -0.55 -4.05
CA CYS A 43 2.19 -1.69 -4.94
C CYS A 43 3.28 -2.72 -4.59
N GLY A 44 2.88 -3.97 -4.36
CA GLY A 44 3.78 -5.07 -3.99
C GLY A 44 4.46 -5.76 -5.17
N PHE A 45 4.22 -5.34 -6.40
CA PHE A 45 4.92 -5.90 -7.57
C PHE A 45 6.40 -5.45 -7.56
N PRO A 46 7.35 -6.34 -7.92
CA PRO A 46 8.77 -6.04 -7.90
C PRO A 46 9.12 -4.73 -8.63
N GLY A 47 9.77 -3.81 -7.94
CA GLY A 47 10.21 -2.52 -8.47
C GLY A 47 9.14 -1.43 -8.56
N HIS A 48 7.84 -1.73 -8.42
CA HIS A 48 6.78 -0.72 -8.59
C HIS A 48 6.78 0.32 -7.45
N CYS A 49 6.85 -0.14 -6.19
CA CYS A 49 6.95 0.77 -5.05
C CYS A 49 8.20 1.66 -5.11
N ALA A 50 9.36 1.08 -5.46
CA ALA A 50 10.64 1.80 -5.55
C ALA A 50 10.64 2.87 -6.66
N LYS A 51 9.80 2.70 -7.70
CA LYS A 51 9.57 3.69 -8.77
C LYS A 51 8.49 4.72 -8.41
N GLY A 52 8.03 4.75 -7.16
CA GLY A 52 7.09 5.75 -6.65
C GLY A 52 5.63 5.31 -6.59
N MET A 53 5.31 4.04 -6.88
CA MET A 53 3.93 3.53 -6.74
C MET A 53 3.58 3.23 -5.28
N LYS A 54 3.51 4.30 -4.49
CA LYS A 54 3.18 4.30 -3.07
C LYS A 54 2.50 5.61 -2.67
N ILE A 55 1.57 5.57 -1.72
CA ILE A 55 0.90 6.76 -1.18
C ILE A 55 0.76 6.68 0.34
N ALA A 56 1.01 7.81 1.01
CA ALA A 56 0.70 8.01 2.42
C ALA A 56 -0.50 8.95 2.51
N VAL A 57 -1.53 8.54 3.24
CA VAL A 57 -2.76 9.33 3.43
C VAL A 57 -2.86 9.69 4.91
N ALA A 58 -3.08 10.97 5.19
CA ALA A 58 -3.38 11.46 6.53
C ALA A 58 -4.85 11.85 6.59
N THR A 59 -5.63 11.12 7.39
CA THR A 59 -7.04 11.43 7.66
C THR A 59 -7.14 12.24 8.96
N LYS A 60 -8.07 13.19 8.98
CA LYS A 60 -8.40 13.99 10.17
C LYS A 60 -9.53 13.34 10.94
#